data_AF-F4T8R2-F1
#
_entry.id   AF-F4T8R2-F1
#
_cell.length_a   1.000
_cell.length_b   1.000
_cell.length_c   1.000
_cell.angle_alpha   90.00
_cell.angle_beta   90.00
_cell.angle_gamma   90.00
#
_symmetry.space_group_name_H-M   'P 1'
#
loop_
_entity.id
_entity.type
_entity.pdbx_description
1 polymer ?
#
loop_
_entity_poly.entity_id
_entity_poly.type
_entity_poly.pdbx_seq_one_letter_code
_entity_poly.pdbx_strand_id
1 'polypeptide(L)'
;MRAVVAEKNNSLIPRISPSGVAKQSPCYNVVSRKRRRFLNRWIKSLTTVAGRIKIKNELRRRIRHNRYWVNEANKFGIEALCELMLAILDDLDLRSWETRHNLETLAERAGLVTRSDAGHKSISRASRGCDRLVWLNAIITEKAPFNPYDARCACKHIEVTEDFFAILGIPLKLVYRERARLLKADPDEVIYSGDARLIAIRVQNWTRKAAAGLARMKAKRDAARQRKKEYYAHSPTPIPA
;
A
#
# COMPACT_ATOMS: atom_id res chain seq x y z
N MET A 1 -44.09 -40.63 -22.86
CA MET A 1 -44.10 -39.27 -22.29
C MET A 1 -43.84 -39.34 -20.79
N ARG A 2 -42.72 -38.79 -20.31
CA ARG A 2 -42.54 -38.37 -18.91
C ARG A 2 -41.63 -37.14 -18.92
N ALA A 3 -42.17 -36.03 -18.44
CA ALA A 3 -41.55 -34.72 -18.43
C ALA A 3 -40.46 -34.64 -17.34
N VAL A 4 -39.31 -34.09 -17.70
CA VAL A 4 -38.26 -33.67 -16.77
C VAL A 4 -38.68 -32.30 -16.22
N VAL A 5 -38.95 -32.24 -14.92
CA VAL A 5 -39.13 -30.97 -14.20
C VAL A 5 -37.74 -30.45 -13.85
N ALA A 6 -37.32 -29.37 -14.51
CA ALA A 6 -36.16 -28.59 -14.12
C ALA A 6 -36.56 -27.63 -12.99
N GLU A 7 -35.98 -27.80 -11.80
CA GLU A 7 -36.07 -26.79 -10.74
C GLU A 7 -35.26 -25.55 -11.16
N LYS A 8 -35.97 -24.53 -11.63
CA LYS A 8 -35.47 -23.16 -11.75
C LYS A 8 -35.30 -22.58 -10.36
N ASN A 9 -34.05 -22.35 -9.94
CA ASN A 9 -33.72 -21.46 -8.82
C ASN A 9 -34.08 -20.01 -9.18
N ASN A 10 -35.36 -19.66 -9.00
CA ASN A 10 -35.87 -18.29 -9.02
C ASN A 10 -35.50 -17.60 -7.69
N SER A 11 -34.31 -17.01 -7.62
CA SER A 11 -34.06 -15.93 -6.66
C SER A 11 -34.16 -14.58 -7.38
N LEU A 12 -35.39 -14.08 -7.46
CA LEU A 12 -35.78 -12.77 -8.00
C LEU A 12 -35.52 -11.63 -7.00
N ILE A 13 -34.33 -11.59 -6.41
CA ILE A 13 -33.85 -10.38 -5.73
C ILE A 13 -32.59 -9.94 -6.47
N PRO A 14 -32.68 -8.90 -7.34
CA PRO A 14 -31.46 -8.30 -7.86
C PRO A 14 -30.63 -7.86 -6.67
N ARG A 15 -29.37 -8.31 -6.59
CA ARG A 15 -28.40 -7.73 -5.66
C ARG A 15 -28.16 -6.29 -6.08
N ILE A 16 -29.05 -5.38 -5.65
CA ILE A 16 -28.88 -3.95 -5.78
C ILE A 16 -27.71 -3.62 -4.85
N SER A 17 -26.51 -3.55 -5.45
CA SER A 17 -25.36 -2.97 -4.76
C SER A 17 -25.76 -1.54 -4.35
N PRO A 18 -25.56 -1.14 -3.08
CA PRO A 18 -26.00 0.16 -2.60
C PRO A 18 -25.47 1.26 -3.51
N SER A 19 -26.39 2.02 -4.12
CA SER A 19 -26.10 3.18 -4.95
C SER A 19 -25.41 4.23 -4.07
N GLY A 20 -24.09 4.39 -4.25
CA GLY A 20 -23.32 5.42 -3.55
C GLY A 20 -21.87 5.04 -3.28
N VAL A 21 -21.53 3.75 -3.23
CA VAL A 21 -20.11 3.35 -3.08
C VAL A 21 -19.53 3.10 -4.46
N ALA A 22 -18.77 4.06 -4.99
CA ALA A 22 -17.96 3.83 -6.17
C ALA A 22 -17.17 2.53 -5.96
N LYS A 23 -17.36 1.55 -6.85
CA LYS A 23 -16.44 0.41 -6.98
C LYS A 23 -15.12 0.96 -7.49
N GLN A 24 -14.37 1.63 -6.61
CA GLN A 24 -13.00 2.01 -6.86
C GLN A 24 -12.22 0.70 -6.85
N SER A 25 -12.14 0.08 -8.02
CA SER A 25 -11.10 -0.88 -8.31
C SER A 25 -9.77 -0.19 -7.99
N PRO A 26 -8.94 -0.75 -7.11
CA PRO A 26 -7.64 -0.17 -6.82
C PRO A 26 -6.91 0.08 -8.13
N CYS A 27 -6.40 1.30 -8.31
CA CYS A 27 -5.64 1.66 -9.50
C CYS A 27 -4.46 2.52 -9.08
N TYR A 28 -3.27 1.97 -9.27
CA TYR A 28 -2.03 2.69 -9.10
C TYR A 28 -1.91 3.76 -10.20
N ASN A 29 -1.89 5.03 -9.79
CA ASN A 29 -1.78 6.16 -10.71
C ASN A 29 -0.32 6.66 -10.80
N VAL A 30 0.14 6.81 -12.05
CA VAL A 30 1.52 7.19 -12.42
C VAL A 30 1.73 8.71 -12.50
N VAL A 31 0.66 9.50 -12.55
CA VAL A 31 0.70 10.92 -12.90
C VAL A 31 1.37 11.74 -11.78
N SER A 32 2.43 12.51 -12.13
CA SER A 32 3.13 13.57 -11.34
C SER A 32 4.39 13.24 -10.52
N ARG A 33 5.38 12.46 -11.01
CA ARG A 33 6.62 12.22 -10.22
C ARG A 33 7.96 12.37 -10.95
N LYS A 34 8.89 13.11 -10.32
CA LYS A 34 10.34 13.10 -10.61
C LYS A 34 10.91 11.72 -10.24
N ARG A 35 11.00 10.84 -11.23
CA ARG A 35 11.41 9.43 -11.03
C ARG A 35 12.80 9.16 -11.57
N ARG A 36 13.51 8.21 -10.92
CA ARG A 36 14.76 7.67 -11.45
C ARG A 36 14.49 7.03 -12.81
N ARG A 37 15.31 7.32 -13.83
CA ARG A 37 15.13 6.85 -15.23
C ARG A 37 14.97 5.33 -15.33
N PHE A 38 15.62 4.57 -14.44
CA PHE A 38 15.59 3.12 -14.45
C PHE A 38 14.33 2.53 -13.81
N LEU A 39 13.95 2.98 -12.62
CA LEU A 39 12.68 2.62 -11.97
C LEU A 39 11.48 2.92 -12.88
N ASN A 40 11.55 4.03 -13.64
CA ASN A 40 10.58 4.38 -14.67
C ASN A 40 10.39 3.28 -15.73
N ARG A 41 11.46 2.59 -16.14
CA ARG A 41 11.38 1.51 -17.14
C ARG A 41 10.63 0.31 -16.59
N TRP A 42 10.96 -0.12 -15.37
CA TRP A 42 10.25 -1.22 -14.69
C TRP A 42 8.79 -0.89 -14.46
N ILE A 43 8.49 0.27 -13.87
CA ILE A 43 7.11 0.67 -13.59
C ILE A 43 6.31 0.74 -14.88
N LYS A 44 6.84 1.33 -15.96
CA LYS A 44 6.14 1.39 -17.25
C LYS A 44 5.75 0.02 -17.78
N SER A 45 6.60 -1.01 -17.67
CA SER A 45 6.24 -2.34 -18.15
C SER A 45 5.25 -3.04 -17.20
N LEU A 46 5.42 -2.86 -15.90
CA LEU A 46 4.60 -3.52 -14.87
C LEU A 46 3.19 -2.93 -14.77
N THR A 47 3.03 -1.62 -15.03
CA THR A 47 1.72 -0.94 -15.02
C THR A 47 0.93 -1.11 -16.32
N THR A 48 1.32 -2.02 -17.21
CA THR A 48 0.48 -2.44 -18.34
C THR A 48 -0.54 -3.49 -17.87
N VAL A 49 -1.58 -3.75 -18.67
CA VAL A 49 -2.52 -4.85 -18.39
C VAL A 49 -1.77 -6.19 -18.32
N ALA A 50 -0.88 -6.45 -19.29
CA ALA A 50 -0.06 -7.66 -19.32
C ALA A 50 0.88 -7.77 -18.12
N GLY A 51 1.53 -6.67 -17.73
CA GLY A 51 2.40 -6.61 -16.55
C GLY A 51 1.65 -6.96 -15.27
N ARG A 52 0.47 -6.36 -15.06
CA ARG A 52 -0.41 -6.70 -13.93
C ARG A 52 -0.84 -8.16 -13.94
N ILE A 53 -1.18 -8.72 -15.11
CA ILE A 53 -1.53 -10.15 -15.22
C ILE A 53 -0.38 -11.04 -14.74
N LYS A 54 0.86 -10.74 -15.16
CA LYS A 54 2.05 -11.49 -14.72
C LYS A 54 2.24 -11.45 -13.21
N ILE A 55 2.17 -10.26 -12.60
CA ILE A 55 2.27 -10.09 -11.14
C ILE A 55 1.16 -10.88 -10.43
N LYS A 56 -0.09 -10.75 -10.89
CA LYS A 56 -1.23 -11.46 -10.30
C LYS A 56 -1.08 -12.98 -10.39
N ASN A 57 -0.56 -13.51 -11.50
CA ASN A 57 -0.34 -14.94 -11.67
C ASN A 57 0.77 -15.46 -10.75
N GLU A 58 1.87 -14.71 -10.61
CA GLU A 58 2.94 -15.09 -9.68
C GLU A 58 2.47 -15.02 -8.22
N LEU A 59 1.71 -13.99 -7.84
CA LEU A 59 1.06 -13.92 -6.53
C LEU A 59 0.17 -15.14 -6.29
N ARG A 60 -0.69 -15.52 -7.24
CA ARG A 60 -1.54 -16.73 -7.14
C ARG A 60 -0.70 -17.99 -6.94
N ARG A 61 0.41 -18.12 -7.66
CA ARG A 61 1.33 -19.27 -7.53
C ARG A 61 1.89 -19.34 -6.11
N ARG A 62 2.45 -18.26 -5.58
CA ARG A 62 3.04 -18.25 -4.23
C ARG A 62 2.00 -18.44 -3.12
N ILE A 63 0.84 -17.80 -3.26
CA ILE A 63 -0.29 -17.91 -2.33
C ILE A 63 -0.76 -19.36 -2.16
N ARG A 64 -0.82 -20.14 -3.25
CA ARG A 64 -1.21 -21.57 -3.19
C ARG A 64 -0.32 -22.42 -2.29
N HIS A 65 0.94 -22.04 -2.13
CA HIS A 65 1.91 -22.76 -1.31
C HIS A 65 2.09 -22.15 0.09
N ASN A 66 1.32 -21.12 0.43
CA ASN A 66 1.48 -20.39 1.69
C ASN A 66 0.38 -20.75 2.70
N ARG A 67 0.78 -21.38 3.80
CA ARG A 67 -0.13 -21.86 4.86
C ARG A 67 -0.96 -20.73 5.51
N TYR A 68 -0.41 -19.52 5.62
CA TYR A 68 -1.11 -18.38 6.21
C TYR A 68 -2.26 -17.86 5.34
N TRP A 69 -2.15 -18.07 4.02
CA TRP A 69 -3.11 -17.59 3.04
C TRP A 69 -4.30 -18.52 2.80
N VAL A 70 -4.11 -19.84 2.94
CA VAL A 70 -5.16 -20.85 2.68
C VAL A 70 -6.35 -20.71 3.64
N ASN A 71 -6.14 -20.11 4.81
CA ASN A 71 -7.13 -20.07 5.89
C ASN A 71 -7.87 -18.72 6.05
N GLU A 72 -7.47 -17.67 5.32
CA GLU A 72 -8.19 -16.39 5.36
C GLU A 72 -9.15 -16.24 4.17
N ALA A 73 -10.42 -15.96 4.48
CA ALA A 73 -11.40 -15.58 3.47
C ALA A 73 -10.86 -14.41 2.62
N ASN A 74 -10.76 -14.64 1.32
CA ASN A 74 -10.10 -13.78 0.33
C ASN A 74 -10.93 -12.50 0.02
N LYS A 75 -11.44 -11.82 1.05
CA LYS A 75 -12.31 -10.64 0.93
C LYS A 75 -11.60 -9.43 0.31
N PHE A 76 -10.26 -9.43 0.29
CA PHE A 76 -9.44 -8.42 -0.38
C PHE A 76 -8.62 -9.08 -1.48
N GLY A 77 -8.84 -8.62 -2.71
CA GLY A 77 -8.36 -9.30 -3.91
C GLY A 77 -6.87 -9.10 -4.17
N ILE A 78 -6.31 -10.04 -4.93
CA ILE A 78 -4.95 -10.01 -5.50
C ILE A 78 -4.66 -8.70 -6.25
N GLU A 79 -5.71 -8.04 -6.74
CA GLU A 79 -5.64 -6.69 -7.33
C GLU A 79 -5.12 -5.64 -6.34
N ALA A 80 -5.63 -5.64 -5.10
CA ALA A 80 -5.17 -4.70 -4.09
C ALA A 80 -3.69 -4.91 -3.74
N LEU A 81 -3.22 -6.16 -3.73
CA LEU A 81 -1.81 -6.48 -3.55
C LEU A 81 -0.96 -6.01 -4.72
N CYS A 82 -1.41 -6.28 -5.95
CA CYS A 82 -0.73 -5.82 -7.16
C CYS A 82 -0.53 -4.31 -7.13
N GLU A 83 -1.59 -3.53 -6.87
CA GLU A 83 -1.47 -2.07 -6.83
C GLU A 83 -0.65 -1.56 -5.64
N LEU A 84 -0.72 -2.23 -4.46
CA LEU A 84 0.12 -1.89 -3.31
C LEU A 84 1.60 -2.13 -3.62
N MET A 85 1.94 -3.26 -4.24
CA MET A 85 3.31 -3.57 -4.66
C MET A 85 3.83 -2.55 -5.67
N LEU A 86 3.00 -2.13 -6.64
CA LEU A 86 3.38 -1.08 -7.59
C LEU A 86 3.62 0.26 -6.89
N ALA A 87 2.80 0.62 -5.91
CA ALA A 87 2.98 1.83 -5.10
C ALA A 87 4.26 1.77 -4.24
N ILE A 88 4.56 0.61 -3.64
CA ILE A 88 5.80 0.37 -2.88
C ILE A 88 7.02 0.51 -3.80
N LEU A 89 7.00 -0.15 -4.98
CA LEU A 89 8.10 -0.08 -5.94
C LEU A 89 8.38 1.36 -6.37
N ASP A 90 7.34 2.14 -6.67
CA ASP A 90 7.50 3.54 -7.06
C ASP A 90 8.11 4.42 -5.98
N ASP A 91 7.82 4.10 -4.73
CA ASP A 91 8.27 4.87 -3.58
C ASP A 91 9.63 4.41 -3.02
N LEU A 92 10.17 3.32 -3.57
CA LEU A 92 11.33 2.62 -3.06
C LEU A 92 12.62 3.43 -3.25
N ASP A 93 13.43 3.57 -2.19
CA ASP A 93 14.83 3.93 -2.37
C ASP A 93 15.68 2.68 -2.64
N LEU A 94 16.05 2.47 -3.91
CA LEU A 94 16.89 1.33 -4.34
C LEU A 94 18.27 1.23 -3.63
N ARG A 95 18.71 2.25 -2.88
CA ARG A 95 19.93 2.16 -2.05
C ARG A 95 19.69 1.36 -0.78
N SER A 96 18.63 1.70 -0.04
CA SER A 96 18.32 1.09 1.26
C SER A 96 17.24 0.00 1.20
N TRP A 97 16.53 -0.09 0.08
CA TRP A 97 15.36 -0.93 -0.15
C TRP A 97 14.19 -0.62 0.79
N GLU A 98 14.13 0.63 1.25
CA GLU A 98 13.06 1.12 2.11
C GLU A 98 12.15 2.06 1.32
N THR A 99 10.86 2.02 1.64
CA THR A 99 9.90 3.03 1.17
C THR A 99 10.26 4.41 1.70
N ARG A 100 9.97 5.46 0.95
CA ARG A 100 10.22 6.85 1.36
C ARG A 100 9.09 7.45 2.19
N HIS A 101 7.87 6.96 2.03
CA HIS A 101 6.66 7.44 2.68
C HIS A 101 6.06 6.34 3.56
N ASN A 102 5.01 6.69 4.31
CA ASN A 102 4.30 5.75 5.17
C ASN A 102 3.21 5.01 4.37
N LEU A 103 2.63 3.99 5.00
CA LEU A 103 1.56 3.20 4.40
C LEU A 103 0.34 4.04 3.99
N GLU A 104 0.03 5.13 4.70
CA GLU A 104 -1.11 5.98 4.35
C GLU A 104 -0.94 6.64 2.96
N THR A 105 0.24 7.21 2.70
CA THR A 105 0.56 7.77 1.38
C THR A 105 0.61 6.68 0.31
N LEU A 106 1.15 5.50 0.63
CA LEU A 106 1.17 4.38 -0.32
C LEU A 106 -0.23 3.87 -0.65
N ALA A 107 -1.13 3.82 0.35
CA ALA A 107 -2.52 3.43 0.19
C ALA A 107 -3.29 4.40 -0.71
N GLU A 108 -3.07 5.71 -0.56
CA GLU A 108 -3.64 6.72 -1.46
C GLU A 108 -3.17 6.47 -2.90
N ARG A 109 -1.88 6.23 -3.08
CA ARG A 109 -1.26 6.03 -4.40
C ARG A 109 -1.73 4.76 -5.09
N ALA A 110 -2.02 3.72 -4.32
CA ALA A 110 -2.55 2.45 -4.81
C ALA A 110 -4.07 2.48 -5.04
N GLY A 111 -4.77 3.57 -4.72
CA GLY A 111 -6.24 3.62 -4.78
C GLY A 111 -6.91 2.70 -3.75
N LEU A 112 -6.25 2.46 -2.60
CA LEU A 112 -6.70 1.55 -1.54
C LEU A 112 -7.39 2.26 -0.38
N VAL A 113 -7.48 3.58 -0.44
CA VAL A 113 -8.19 4.39 0.54
C VAL A 113 -9.69 4.26 0.34
N THR A 114 -10.41 4.00 1.42
CA THR A 114 -11.87 4.10 1.44
C THR A 114 -12.32 5.21 2.38
N ARG A 115 -13.51 5.75 2.15
CA ARG A 115 -14.15 6.70 3.07
C ARG A 115 -15.45 6.09 3.57
N SER A 116 -15.75 6.26 4.86
CA SER A 116 -17.09 5.96 5.40
C SER A 116 -18.09 7.05 5.00
N ASP A 117 -19.37 6.79 5.24
CA ASP A 117 -20.45 7.77 5.00
C ASP A 117 -20.26 9.05 5.85
N ALA A 118 -19.74 8.90 7.06
CA ALA A 118 -19.30 10.02 7.92
C ALA A 118 -18.00 10.73 7.44
N GLY A 119 -17.49 10.38 6.25
CA GLY A 119 -16.30 10.99 5.65
C GLY A 119 -14.96 10.50 6.22
N HIS A 120 -14.94 9.52 7.13
CA HIS A 120 -13.71 9.03 7.74
C HIS A 120 -12.88 8.19 6.78
N LYS A 121 -11.64 8.62 6.57
CA LYS A 121 -10.67 7.92 5.73
C LYS A 121 -10.12 6.66 6.43
N SER A 122 -10.22 5.52 5.76
CA SER A 122 -9.69 4.22 6.17
C SER A 122 -8.67 3.67 5.17
N ILE A 123 -7.64 3.01 5.68
CA ILE A 123 -6.57 2.36 4.90
C ILE A 123 -6.50 0.85 5.19
N SER A 124 -7.56 0.26 5.73
CA SER A 124 -7.61 -1.15 6.14
C SER A 124 -7.23 -2.12 5.03
N ARG A 125 -7.56 -1.80 3.77
CA ARG A 125 -7.17 -2.57 2.58
C ARG A 125 -5.65 -2.66 2.43
N ALA A 126 -4.96 -1.53 2.55
CA ALA A 126 -3.50 -1.48 2.44
C ALA A 126 -2.82 -2.14 3.64
N SER A 127 -3.36 -1.98 4.85
CA SER A 127 -2.85 -2.64 6.06
C SER A 127 -2.89 -4.16 5.95
N ARG A 128 -4.04 -4.73 5.55
CA ARG A 128 -4.16 -6.18 5.32
C ARG A 128 -3.28 -6.64 4.15
N GLY A 129 -3.11 -5.77 3.15
CA GLY A 129 -2.17 -6.00 2.05
C GLY A 129 -0.72 -6.15 2.54
N CYS A 130 -0.27 -5.30 3.45
CA CYS A 130 1.06 -5.42 4.05
C CYS A 130 1.24 -6.73 4.81
N ASP A 131 0.28 -7.12 5.66
CA ASP A 131 0.34 -8.39 6.41
C ASP A 131 0.52 -9.59 5.47
N ARG A 132 -0.20 -9.58 4.36
CA ARG A 132 -0.12 -10.61 3.33
C ARG A 132 1.19 -10.61 2.55
N LEU A 133 1.76 -9.43 2.29
CA LEU A 133 3.08 -9.33 1.68
C LEU A 133 4.18 -9.81 2.63
N VAL A 134 4.02 -9.58 3.94
CA VAL A 134 4.92 -10.15 4.96
C VAL A 134 4.85 -11.68 4.94
N TRP A 135 3.65 -12.28 4.87
CA TRP A 135 3.52 -13.73 4.78
C TRP A 135 4.16 -14.32 3.53
N LEU A 136 4.19 -13.57 2.43
CA LEU A 136 4.87 -13.96 1.18
C LEU A 136 6.37 -13.68 1.20
N ASN A 137 6.93 -13.27 2.34
CA ASN A 137 8.30 -12.80 2.49
C ASN A 137 8.65 -11.65 1.52
N ALA A 138 7.67 -10.92 1.00
CA ALA A 138 7.90 -9.85 0.03
C ALA A 138 8.33 -8.54 0.70
N ILE A 139 7.91 -8.31 1.94
CA ILE A 139 8.31 -7.12 2.70
C ILE A 139 8.62 -7.48 4.15
N ILE A 140 9.47 -6.67 4.75
CA ILE A 140 9.69 -6.61 6.19
C ILE A 140 9.05 -5.31 6.67
N THR A 141 8.21 -5.40 7.69
CA THR A 141 7.54 -4.22 8.25
C THR A 141 7.39 -4.34 9.75
N GLU A 142 7.63 -3.23 10.44
CA GLU A 142 7.27 -3.07 11.84
C GLU A 142 5.91 -2.39 11.95
N LYS A 143 4.98 -3.06 12.61
CA LYS A 143 3.70 -2.46 12.97
C LYS A 143 3.93 -1.43 14.06
N ALA A 144 3.34 -0.24 13.90
CA ALA A 144 3.27 0.71 14.99
C ALA A 144 2.54 0.06 16.18
N PRO A 145 3.01 0.22 17.43
CA PRO A 145 2.16 -0.01 18.58
C PRO A 145 0.90 0.86 18.47
N PHE A 146 -0.22 0.34 18.95
CA PHE A 146 -1.49 1.06 18.90
C PHE A 146 -1.35 2.43 19.57
N ASN A 147 -1.69 3.48 18.84
CA ASN A 147 -1.71 4.85 19.36
C ASN A 147 -3.16 5.33 19.41
N PRO A 148 -3.74 5.60 20.59
CA PRO A 148 -5.13 6.06 20.71
C PRO A 148 -5.36 7.42 20.02
N TYR A 149 -4.31 8.23 19.83
CA TYR A 149 -4.37 9.53 19.15
C TYR A 149 -4.09 9.46 17.65
N ASP A 150 -3.55 8.34 17.18
CA ASP A 150 -3.35 8.00 15.78
C ASP A 150 -3.87 6.58 15.59
N ALA A 151 -5.20 6.43 15.66
CA ALA A 151 -5.96 5.17 15.67
C ALA A 151 -5.83 4.34 14.38
N ARG A 152 -4.72 4.51 13.67
CA ARG A 152 -4.36 3.82 12.44
C ARG A 152 -3.12 2.99 12.75
N CYS A 153 -3.28 1.68 12.83
CA CYS A 153 -2.19 0.71 12.77
C CYS A 153 -1.51 0.80 11.40
N ALA A 154 -0.74 1.87 11.17
CA ALA A 154 -0.01 2.07 9.94
C ALA A 154 1.40 1.51 10.11
N CYS A 155 1.81 0.64 9.18
CA CYS A 155 3.20 0.26 9.02
C CYS A 155 4.09 1.52 8.99
N LYS A 156 4.98 1.68 9.98
CA LYS A 156 5.88 2.84 10.07
C LYS A 156 7.01 2.73 9.04
N HIS A 157 7.48 1.50 8.89
CA HIS A 157 8.60 1.13 8.05
C HIS A 157 8.23 -0.03 7.14
N ILE A 158 8.58 0.07 5.86
CA ILE A 158 8.42 -1.01 4.89
C ILE A 158 9.75 -1.10 4.17
N GLU A 159 10.44 -2.20 4.39
CA GLU A 159 11.61 -2.65 3.66
C GLU A 159 11.17 -3.78 2.72
N VAL A 160 11.68 -3.80 1.49
CA VAL A 160 11.39 -4.87 0.54
C VAL A 160 12.50 -5.90 0.55
N THR A 161 12.14 -7.15 0.31
CA THR A 161 13.09 -8.27 0.20
C THR A 161 13.43 -8.55 -1.26
N GLU A 162 14.32 -9.51 -1.51
CA GLU A 162 14.55 -10.04 -2.84
C GLU A 162 13.28 -10.64 -3.48
N ASP A 163 12.47 -11.33 -2.66
CA ASP A 163 11.22 -11.94 -3.09
C ASP A 163 10.24 -10.91 -3.65
N PHE A 164 10.28 -9.66 -3.17
CA PHE A 164 9.52 -8.56 -3.75
C PHE A 164 9.80 -8.39 -5.24
N PHE A 165 11.08 -8.31 -5.60
CA PHE A 165 11.52 -8.12 -6.98
C PHE A 165 11.23 -9.37 -7.81
N ALA A 166 11.41 -10.56 -7.23
CA ALA A 166 11.08 -11.82 -7.88
C ALA A 166 9.58 -11.92 -8.23
N ILE A 167 8.68 -11.51 -7.32
CA ILE A 167 7.23 -11.46 -7.59
C ILE A 167 6.90 -10.48 -8.72
N LEU A 168 7.61 -9.36 -8.79
CA LEU A 168 7.47 -8.38 -9.86
C LEU A 168 8.11 -8.84 -11.19
N GLY A 169 8.84 -9.96 -11.20
CA GLY A 169 9.58 -10.44 -12.38
C GLY A 169 10.79 -9.57 -12.73
N ILE A 170 11.34 -8.86 -11.75
CA ILE A 170 12.54 -8.03 -11.91
C ILE A 170 13.79 -8.87 -11.58
N PRO A 171 14.77 -9.00 -12.50
CA PRO A 171 15.99 -9.75 -12.23
C PRO A 171 16.82 -9.14 -11.09
N LEU A 172 17.12 -9.92 -10.04
CA LEU A 172 17.86 -9.46 -8.86
C LEU A 172 19.25 -8.90 -9.21
N LYS A 173 19.95 -9.50 -10.17
CA LYS A 173 21.24 -8.98 -10.67
C LYS A 173 21.15 -7.52 -11.12
N LEU A 174 20.04 -7.14 -11.77
CA LEU A 174 19.82 -5.74 -12.18
C LEU A 174 19.53 -4.83 -10.98
N VAL A 175 18.82 -5.33 -9.97
CA VAL A 175 18.55 -4.58 -8.73
C VAL A 175 19.85 -4.28 -7.98
N TYR A 176 20.70 -5.29 -7.82
CA TYR A 176 21.99 -5.15 -7.14
C TYR A 176 22.95 -4.21 -7.88
N ARG A 177 23.06 -4.36 -9.21
CA ARG A 177 23.87 -3.46 -10.04
C ARG A 177 23.43 -2.00 -9.92
N GLU A 178 22.13 -1.74 -9.86
CA GLU A 178 21.61 -0.39 -9.65
C GLU A 178 21.87 0.13 -8.24
N ARG A 179 21.79 -0.73 -7.23
CA ARG A 179 22.16 -0.39 -5.85
C ARG A 179 23.62 0.04 -5.78
N ALA A 180 24.53 -0.76 -6.33
CA ALA A 180 25.96 -0.46 -6.40
C ALA A 180 26.22 0.86 -7.13
N ARG A 181 25.60 1.06 -8.30
CA ARG A 181 25.68 2.31 -9.07
C ARG A 181 25.25 3.53 -8.25
N LEU A 182 24.16 3.42 -7.48
CA LEU A 182 23.66 4.52 -6.65
C LEU A 182 24.51 4.77 -5.40
N LEU A 183 25.27 3.77 -4.94
CA LEU A 183 26.21 3.86 -3.83
C LEU A 183 27.64 4.20 -4.30
N LYS A 184 27.86 4.37 -5.60
CA LYS A 184 29.19 4.57 -6.22
C LYS A 184 30.17 3.44 -5.86
N ALA A 185 29.64 2.23 -5.77
CA ALA A 185 30.39 1.00 -5.53
C ALA A 185 30.68 0.26 -6.85
N ASP A 186 31.45 -0.81 -6.79
CA ASP A 186 31.73 -1.67 -7.94
C ASP A 186 30.40 -2.28 -8.46
N PRO A 187 30.10 -2.20 -9.78
CA PRO A 187 28.89 -2.78 -10.36
C PRO A 187 28.66 -4.27 -10.10
N ASP A 188 29.72 -5.05 -9.86
CA ASP A 188 29.66 -6.49 -9.60
C ASP A 188 29.57 -6.82 -8.10
N GLU A 189 29.71 -5.82 -7.22
CA GLU A 189 29.58 -5.98 -5.78
C GLU A 189 28.11 -6.18 -5.37
N VAL A 190 27.85 -7.25 -4.62
CA VAL A 190 26.54 -7.50 -4.00
C VAL A 190 26.49 -6.88 -2.61
N ILE A 191 25.84 -5.73 -2.51
CA ILE A 191 25.66 -5.01 -1.25
C ILE A 191 24.41 -5.54 -0.56
N TYR A 192 24.58 -6.31 0.52
CA TYR A 192 23.49 -6.90 1.30
C TYR A 192 22.82 -5.88 2.24
N SER A 193 21.65 -6.22 2.79
CA SER A 193 20.87 -5.34 3.69
C SER A 193 21.60 -4.95 4.98
N GLY A 194 22.55 -5.77 5.45
CA GLY A 194 23.35 -5.51 6.66
C GLY A 194 24.59 -4.64 6.45
N ASP A 195 24.85 -4.17 5.23
CA ASP A 195 26.07 -3.42 4.92
C ASP A 195 26.14 -2.06 5.66
N ALA A 196 27.31 -1.77 6.25
CA ALA A 196 27.54 -0.58 7.06
C ALA A 196 27.30 0.73 6.29
N ARG A 197 27.56 0.76 4.97
CA ARG A 197 27.33 1.93 4.11
C ARG A 197 25.86 2.37 4.09
N LEU A 198 24.96 1.45 4.41
CA LEU A 198 23.52 1.69 4.41
C LEU A 198 23.03 2.37 5.68
N ILE A 199 23.77 2.25 6.78
CA ILE A 199 23.35 2.74 8.11
C ILE A 199 23.00 4.23 8.03
N ALA A 200 23.90 5.05 7.49
CA ALA A 200 23.68 6.49 7.36
C ALA A 200 22.44 6.82 6.51
N ILE A 201 22.21 6.07 5.42
CA ILE A 201 21.08 6.26 4.51
C ILE A 201 19.77 5.89 5.21
N ARG A 202 19.75 4.77 5.95
CA ARG A 202 18.60 4.30 6.73
C ARG A 202 18.24 5.30 7.82
N VAL A 203 19.22 5.75 8.61
CA VAL A 203 19.02 6.77 9.65
C VAL A 203 18.47 8.07 9.06
N GLN A 204 19.00 8.53 7.91
CA GLN A 204 18.47 9.71 7.23
C GLN A 204 17.02 9.52 6.76
N ASN A 205 16.67 8.33 6.26
CA ASN A 205 15.30 8.02 5.90
C ASN A 205 14.36 7.99 7.10
N TRP A 206 14.79 7.39 8.21
CA TRP A 206 14.00 7.28 9.43
C TRP A 206 13.76 8.66 10.06
N THR A 207 14.79 9.50 10.17
CA THR A 207 14.66 10.87 10.68
C THR A 207 13.72 11.71 9.84
N ARG A 208 13.83 11.64 8.50
CA ARG A 208 12.89 12.31 7.58
C ARG A 208 11.44 11.83 7.77
N LYS A 209 11.22 10.52 7.88
CA LYS A 209 9.88 9.94 8.10
C LYS A 209 9.29 10.39 9.44
N ALA A 210 10.10 10.40 10.49
CA ALA A 210 9.71 10.85 11.83
C ALA A 210 9.32 12.33 11.82
N ALA A 211 10.12 13.20 11.20
CA ALA A 211 9.82 14.63 11.06
C ALA A 211 8.51 14.88 10.29
N ALA A 212 8.30 14.18 9.17
CA ALA A 212 7.06 14.26 8.40
C ALA A 212 5.85 13.74 9.21
N GLY A 213 6.03 12.70 10.03
CA GLY A 213 5.02 12.20 10.96
C GLY A 213 4.63 13.23 12.01
N LEU A 214 5.62 13.87 12.64
CA LEU A 214 5.42 14.93 13.62
C LEU A 214 4.67 16.12 13.03
N ALA A 215 5.06 16.56 11.83
CA ALA A 215 4.39 17.66 11.13
C ALA A 215 2.90 17.36 10.88
N ARG A 216 2.57 16.14 10.43
CA ARG A 216 1.17 15.71 10.25
C ARG A 216 0.39 15.70 11.57
N MET A 217 1.00 15.25 12.66
CA MET A 217 0.36 15.25 13.97
C MET A 217 0.07 16.68 14.47
N LYS A 218 1.03 17.60 14.31
CA LYS A 218 0.84 19.02 14.64
C LYS A 218 -0.30 19.63 13.83
N ALA A 219 -0.28 19.46 12.50
CA ALA A 219 -1.33 19.96 11.61
C ALA A 219 -2.74 19.43 11.98
N LYS A 220 -2.86 18.13 12.31
CA LYS A 220 -4.14 17.56 12.78
C LYS A 220 -4.62 18.22 14.08
N ARG A 221 -3.72 18.46 15.04
CA ARG A 221 -4.05 19.13 16.30
C ARG A 221 -4.49 20.57 16.08
N ASP A 222 -3.81 21.30 15.20
CA ASP A 222 -4.17 22.69 14.92
C ASP A 222 -5.51 22.80 14.19
N ALA A 223 -5.79 21.90 13.24
CA ALA A 223 -7.11 21.81 12.61
C ALA A 223 -8.23 21.48 13.61
N ALA A 224 -7.96 20.57 14.57
CA ALA A 224 -8.93 20.26 15.62
C ALA A 224 -9.15 21.46 16.57
N ARG A 225 -8.11 22.20 16.91
CA ARG A 225 -8.21 23.44 17.70
C ARG A 225 -9.02 24.50 16.97
N GLN A 226 -8.82 24.68 15.66
CA GLN A 226 -9.61 25.63 14.87
C GLN A 226 -11.09 25.24 14.83
N ARG A 227 -11.42 23.97 14.54
CA ARG A 227 -12.81 23.49 14.60
C ARG A 227 -13.46 23.70 15.96
N LYS A 228 -12.70 23.48 17.05
CA LYS A 228 -13.19 23.76 18.40
C LYS A 228 -13.49 25.25 18.59
N LYS A 229 -12.61 26.14 18.13
CA LYS A 229 -12.83 27.59 18.17
C LYS A 229 -14.05 28.00 17.36
N GLU A 230 -14.19 27.48 16.13
CA GLU A 230 -15.34 27.74 15.25
C GLU A 230 -16.67 27.31 15.89
N TYR A 231 -16.68 26.14 16.55
CA TYR A 231 -17.85 25.63 17.26
C TYR A 231 -18.30 26.54 18.41
N TYR A 232 -17.38 27.01 19.24
CA TYR A 232 -17.71 27.92 20.36
C TYR A 232 -17.88 29.39 19.93
N ALA A 233 -17.48 29.77 18.71
CA ALA A 233 -17.69 31.11 18.19
C ALA A 233 -19.13 31.35 17.71
N HIS A 234 -19.91 30.29 17.47
CA HIS A 234 -21.34 30.37 17.16
C HIS A 234 -22.15 30.24 18.44
N SER A 235 -22.67 31.36 18.98
CA SER A 235 -23.68 31.31 20.03
C SER A 235 -24.94 30.61 19.51
N PRO A 236 -25.61 29.74 20.29
CA PRO A 236 -26.89 29.18 19.88
C PRO A 236 -27.89 30.33 19.69
N THR A 237 -28.49 30.42 18.51
CA THR A 237 -29.64 31.31 18.29
C THR A 237 -30.74 30.91 19.27
N PRO A 238 -31.21 31.83 20.13
CA PRO A 238 -32.29 31.51 21.05
C PRO A 238 -33.52 31.05 20.26
N ILE A 239 -34.10 29.92 20.67
CA ILE A 239 -35.35 29.40 20.12
C ILE A 239 -36.43 30.46 20.45
N PRO A 240 -37.13 31.02 19.44
CA PRO A 240 -38.18 31.99 19.71
C PRO A 240 -39.27 31.34 20.55
N ALA A 241 -39.69 32.05 21.59
CA ALA A 241 -40.73 31.65 22.56
C ALA A 241 -42.12 31.54 21.92
#